data_AF-A0A2D4QYL2-F1
#
_entry.id   AF-A0A2D4QYL2-F1
#
_cell.length_a   1.000
_cell.length_b   1.000
_cell.length_c   1.000
_cell.angle_alpha   90.00
_cell.angle_beta   90.00
_cell.angle_gamma   90.00
#
_symmetry.space_group_name_H-M   'P 1'
#
loop_
_entity.id
_entity.type
_entity.pdbx_description
1 polymer ?
#
loop_
_entity_poly.entity_id
_entity_poly.type
_entity_poly.pdbx_seq_one_letter_code
_entity_poly.pdbx_strand_id
1 'polypeptide(L)' 'MSAFGTKVVAVLDTQSAFGVTIKQMRDNINSLTAGQVAVSTSEPQNPSEGQLWFDKTALKMKIYINDGNSNQWVEI' A
#
# COMPACT_ATOMS: atom_id res chain seq x y z
N MET A 1 45.73 -18.59 15.10
CA MET A 1 45.50 -17.42 14.23
C MET A 1 44.78 -17.90 12.97
N SER A 2 43.88 -17.06 12.45
CA SER A 2 43.10 -17.21 11.20
C SER A 2 41.88 -18.16 11.24
N ALA A 3 40.69 -17.57 11.40
CA ALA A 3 39.45 -18.08 10.85
C ALA A 3 38.99 -17.16 9.71
N PHE A 4 39.82 -17.03 8.67
CA PHE A 4 39.44 -16.33 7.44
C PHE A 4 38.71 -17.30 6.52
N GLY A 5 37.39 -17.36 6.66
CA GLY A 5 36.56 -18.26 5.87
C GLY A 5 35.08 -17.92 5.85
N THR A 6 34.68 -16.67 6.06
CA THR A 6 33.28 -16.31 5.81
C THR A 6 33.16 -16.00 4.33
N LYS A 7 32.65 -16.98 3.57
CA LYS A 7 32.23 -16.82 2.18
C LYS A 7 31.31 -15.61 2.14
N VAL A 8 31.77 -14.49 1.57
CA VAL A 8 30.91 -13.34 1.26
C VAL A 8 30.06 -13.76 0.07
N VAL A 9 29.14 -14.69 0.32
CA VAL A 9 27.86 -14.63 -0.36
C VAL A 9 27.36 -13.23 0.01
N ALA A 10 26.96 -12.42 -0.97
CA ALA A 10 26.13 -11.26 -0.68
C ALA A 10 24.82 -11.82 -0.11
N VAL A 11 24.86 -12.26 1.14
CA VAL A 11 23.68 -12.35 1.97
C VAL A 11 23.13 -10.94 1.85
N LEU A 12 21.91 -10.84 1.35
CA LEU A 12 21.09 -9.66 1.55
C LEU A 12 20.93 -9.56 3.07
N ASP A 13 21.99 -9.11 3.75
CA ASP A 13 21.96 -8.97 5.17
C ASP A 13 20.88 -7.91 5.40
N THR A 14 20.06 -8.15 6.40
CA THR A 14 18.90 -7.30 6.63
C THR A 14 19.27 -6.13 7.53
N GLN A 15 20.58 -5.91 7.75
CA GLN A 15 21.14 -5.10 8.84
C GLN A 15 22.30 -4.18 8.41
N SER A 16 22.99 -4.44 7.30
CA SER A 16 23.90 -3.49 6.65
C SER A 16 23.09 -2.38 6.03
N ALA A 17 23.59 -1.16 6.13
CA ALA A 17 22.97 0.03 5.55
C ALA A 17 22.58 -0.19 4.07
N PHE A 18 23.42 -0.89 3.29
CA PHE A 18 23.12 -1.22 1.89
C PHE A 18 21.98 -2.23 1.73
N GLY A 19 21.88 -3.23 2.61
CA GLY A 19 20.80 -4.22 2.61
C GLY A 19 19.48 -3.66 3.13
N VAL A 20 19.54 -2.73 4.08
CA VAL A 20 18.39 -1.99 4.62
C VAL A 20 17.80 -1.07 3.55
N THR A 21 18.61 -0.33 2.79
CA THR A 21 18.10 0.55 1.73
C THR A 21 17.34 -0.21 0.64
N ILE A 22 17.83 -1.37 0.19
CA ILE A 22 17.16 -2.18 -0.84
C ILE A 22 15.83 -2.76 -0.32
N LYS A 23 15.80 -3.20 0.94
CA LYS A 23 14.56 -3.65 1.60
C LYS A 23 13.57 -2.51 1.76
N GLN A 24 14.01 -1.36 2.27
CA GLN A 24 13.19 -0.18 2.44
C GLN A 24 12.59 0.28 1.11
N MET A 25 13.37 0.28 0.02
CA MET A 25 12.87 0.60 -1.31
C MET A 25 11.81 -0.41 -1.80
N ARG A 26 12.02 -1.71 -1.58
CA ARG A 26 11.02 -2.74 -1.89
C ARG A 26 9.75 -2.57 -1.05
N ASP A 27 9.90 -2.31 0.23
CA ASP A 27 8.79 -2.13 1.16
C ASP A 27 8.02 -0.83 0.84
N ASN A 28 8.71 0.24 0.44
CA ASN A 28 8.09 1.45 -0.10
C ASN A 28 7.27 1.13 -1.36
N ILE A 29 7.79 0.32 -2.29
CA ILE A 29 7.05 -0.11 -3.50
C ILE A 29 5.82 -0.93 -3.15
N ASN A 30 5.92 -1.84 -2.18
CA ASN A 30 4.79 -2.65 -1.72
C ASN A 30 3.79 -1.85 -0.87
N SER A 31 4.25 -0.77 -0.24
CA SER A 31 3.43 0.17 0.52
C SER A 31 2.78 1.25 -0.35
N LEU A 32 3.14 1.36 -1.62
CA LEU A 32 2.43 2.18 -2.60
C LEU A 32 1.12 1.46 -2.97
N THR A 33 0.15 1.46 -2.07
CA THR A 33 -1.25 1.10 -2.34
C THR A 33 -2.02 2.25 -3.01
N ALA A 34 -1.30 3.22 -3.57
CA ALA A 34 -1.88 4.39 -4.22
C ALA A 34 -2.71 3.96 -5.45
N GLY A 35 -4.03 4.03 -5.30
CA GLY A 35 -4.95 4.18 -6.42
C GLY A 35 -5.63 2.92 -6.96
N GLN A 36 -5.58 1.78 -6.28
CA GLN A 36 -6.46 0.67 -6.68
C GLN A 36 -7.91 1.01 -6.34
N VAL A 37 -8.77 1.00 -7.36
CA VAL A 37 -10.22 1.15 -7.19
C VAL A 37 -10.74 -0.07 -6.46
N ALA A 38 -11.39 0.13 -5.31
CA ALA A 38 -12.07 -0.96 -4.62
C ALA A 38 -13.28 -1.41 -5.44
N VAL A 39 -13.56 -2.72 -5.51
CA VAL A 39 -14.71 -3.25 -6.27
C VAL A 39 -15.46 -4.25 -5.39
N SER A 40 -16.66 -3.87 -4.94
CA SER A 40 -17.45 -4.68 -4.00
C SER A 40 -18.94 -4.32 -4.07
N THR A 41 -19.80 -5.16 -3.50
CA THR A 41 -21.24 -4.87 -3.35
C THR A 41 -21.56 -4.07 -2.08
N SER A 42 -20.61 -4.01 -1.13
CA SER A 42 -20.68 -3.22 0.10
C SER A 42 -19.57 -2.18 0.12
N GLU A 43 -19.81 -1.06 0.79
CA GLU A 43 -18.82 0.01 0.91
C GLU A 43 -17.53 -0.45 1.62
N PRO A 44 -16.35 0.00 1.17
CA PRO A 44 -15.09 -0.21 1.87
C PRO A 44 -15.13 0.33 3.31
N GLN A 45 -14.54 -0.43 4.24
CA GLN A 45 -14.38 0.00 5.63
C GLN A 45 -13.11 0.83 5.79
N ASN A 46 -13.19 1.92 6.55
CA ASN A 46 -12.10 2.88 6.77
C ASN A 46 -11.49 3.43 5.46
N PRO A 47 -12.31 4.00 4.54
CA PRO A 47 -11.79 4.57 3.31
C PRO A 47 -10.91 5.79 3.58
N SER A 48 -9.91 5.98 2.72
CA SER A 48 -9.10 7.20 2.71
C SER A 48 -9.79 8.28 1.89
N GLU A 49 -9.54 9.56 2.21
CA GLU A 49 -10.04 10.69 1.43
C GLU A 49 -9.69 10.54 -0.05
N GLY A 50 -10.68 10.73 -0.94
CA GLY A 50 -10.50 10.59 -2.39
C GLY A 50 -10.40 9.15 -2.89
N GLN A 51 -10.62 8.15 -2.04
CA GLN A 51 -10.65 6.75 -2.47
C GLN A 51 -11.80 6.51 -3.45
N LEU A 52 -11.51 5.76 -4.50
CA LEU A 52 -12.48 5.35 -5.51
C LEU A 52 -13.03 3.96 -5.23
N TRP A 53 -14.33 3.78 -5.44
CA TRP A 53 -15.03 2.52 -5.26
C TRP A 53 -16.05 2.29 -6.38
N PHE A 54 -16.02 1.10 -6.98
CA PHE A 54 -17.06 0.62 -7.88
C PHE A 54 -18.07 -0.23 -7.11
N ASP A 55 -19.28 0.28 -6.98
CA ASP A 55 -20.42 -0.39 -6.34
C ASP A 55 -21.05 -1.37 -7.33
N LYS A 56 -20.85 -2.67 -7.10
CA LYS A 56 -21.42 -3.74 -7.95
C LYS A 56 -22.93 -3.87 -7.82
N THR A 57 -23.54 -3.33 -6.76
CA THR A 57 -24.99 -3.37 -6.53
C THR A 57 -25.67 -2.27 -7.34
N ALA A 58 -25.14 -1.04 -7.25
CA ALA A 58 -25.66 0.11 -7.99
C ALA A 58 -25.14 0.20 -9.44
N LEU A 59 -24.04 -0.50 -9.74
CA LEU A 59 -23.27 -0.39 -11.00
C LEU A 59 -22.77 1.03 -11.25
N LYS A 60 -22.26 1.67 -10.19
CA LYS A 60 -21.82 3.07 -10.19
C LYS A 60 -20.43 3.23 -9.59
N MET A 61 -19.69 4.17 -10.14
CA MET A 61 -18.43 4.62 -9.58
C MET A 61 -18.71 5.69 -8.51
N LYS A 62 -18.02 5.60 -7.38
CA LYS A 62 -18.16 6.54 -6.27
C LYS A 62 -16.79 6.98 -5.76
N ILE A 63 -16.71 8.20 -5.23
CA ILE A 63 -15.55 8.76 -4.54
C ILE A 63 -15.91 9.01 -3.07
N TYR A 64 -15.01 8.65 -2.16
CA TYR A 64 -15.16 8.96 -0.75
C TYR A 64 -14.73 10.39 -0.47
N ILE A 65 -15.61 11.16 0.19
CA ILE A 65 -15.37 12.53 0.61
C ILE A 65 -15.66 12.64 2.11
N ASN A 66 -14.74 13.24 2.85
CA ASN A 66 -14.92 13.78 4.19
C ASN A 66 -14.81 15.30 4.11
N ASP A 67 -15.96 15.98 4.19
CA ASP A 67 -16.05 17.44 4.10
C ASP A 67 -15.75 18.17 5.42
N GLY A 68 -15.32 17.44 6.46
CA GLY A 68 -15.06 17.92 7.81
C GLY A 68 -16.28 17.83 8.73
N ASN A 69 -17.48 17.63 8.18
CA ASN A 69 -18.73 17.52 8.92
C ASN A 69 -19.38 16.15 8.75
N SER A 70 -19.15 15.49 7.61
CA SER A 70 -19.75 14.23 7.24
C SER A 70 -18.81 13.39 6.38
N ASN A 71 -19.03 12.08 6.42
CA ASN A 71 -18.32 11.09 5.63
C ASN A 71 -19.30 10.49 4.62
N GLN A 72 -18.98 10.53 3.34
CA GLN A 72 -19.93 10.16 2.29
C GLN A 72 -19.28 9.58 1.04
N TRP A 73 -20.01 8.67 0.38
CA TRP A 73 -19.70 8.19 -0.96
C TRP A 73 -20.53 8.94 -1.98
N VAL A 74 -19.86 9.71 -2.84
CA VAL A 74 -20.50 10.53 -3.88
C VAL A 74 -20.34 9.84 -5.23
N GLU A 75 -21.44 9.70 -5.98
CA GLU A 75 -21.42 9.18 -7.35
C GLU A 75 -20.74 10.17 -8.31
N ILE A 76 -19.97 9.66 -9.28
CA ILE A 76 -19.29 10.42 -10.34
C ILE A 76 -19.88 10.17 -11.71
#